data_AF-D1YG39-F1
#
_entry.id   AF-D1YG39-F1
#
_cell.length_a   1.000
_cell.length_b   1.000
_cell.length_c   1.000
_cell.angle_alpha   90.00
_cell.angle_beta   90.00
_cell.angle_gamma   90.00
#
_symmetry.space_group_name_H-M   'P 1'
#
loop_
_entity.id
_entity.type
_entity.pdbx_description
1 polymer ?
#
loop_
_entity_poly.entity_id
_entity_poly.type
_entity_poly.pdbx_seq_one_letter_code
_entity_poly.pdbx_strand_id
1 'polypeptide(L)'
;MEKARFSIRINETNSFTKLGTDQVIFMIAPNPGESLMPLVKIVSGGEQSRLILALKAIFSRVEPVGTMIFDEIDTGVSGRVSAAIGKKMHAIGQENKLLR
;
A
#
# COMPACT_ATOMS: atom_id res chain seq x y z
N MET A 1 -3.71 -9.94 -8.93
CA MET A 1 -2.30 -9.77 -8.49
C MET A 1 -1.57 -11.11 -8.31
N GLU A 2 -2.04 -12.22 -8.89
CA GLU A 2 -1.47 -13.56 -8.65
C GLU A 2 -0.02 -13.71 -9.16
N LYS A 3 0.38 -12.85 -10.11
CA LYS A 3 1.74 -12.80 -10.69
C LYS A 3 2.52 -11.52 -10.31
N ALA A 4 2.05 -10.78 -9.31
CA ALA A 4 2.76 -9.58 -8.85
C ALA A 4 4.08 -10.00 -8.20
N ARG A 5 5.15 -9.24 -8.46
CA ARG A 5 6.45 -9.45 -7.81
C ARG A 5 6.68 -8.38 -6.76
N PHE A 6 7.21 -8.78 -5.62
CA PHE A 6 7.57 -7.89 -4.52
C PHE A 6 9.00 -8.19 -4.09
N SER A 7 9.77 -7.15 -3.80
CA SER A 7 11.16 -7.27 -3.33
C SER A 7 11.48 -6.16 -2.36
N ILE A 8 12.36 -6.43 -1.41
CA ILE A 8 12.88 -5.45 -0.47
C ILE A 8 14.33 -5.19 -0.86
N ARG A 9 14.65 -3.93 -1.16
CA ARG A 9 16.02 -3.49 -1.40
C ARG A 9 16.51 -2.77 -0.16
N ILE A 10 17.70 -3.15 0.30
CA ILE A 10 18.38 -2.52 1.42
C ILE A 10 19.64 -1.88 0.85
N ASN A 11 19.78 -0.56 1.03
CA ASN A 11 20.96 0.19 0.60
C ASN A 11 21.62 0.79 1.83
N GLU A 12 22.94 0.84 1.85
CA GLU A 12 23.64 1.63 2.86
C GLU A 12 23.39 3.14 2.65
N THR A 13 23.24 3.88 3.73
CA THR A 13 23.15 5.33 3.75
C THR A 13 24.54 5.94 3.82
N ASN A 14 24.71 7.12 3.21
CA ASN A 14 25.99 7.83 3.23
C ASN A 14 26.36 8.43 4.61
N SER A 15 25.44 8.36 5.58
CA SER A 15 25.65 8.86 6.94
C SER A 15 24.77 8.09 7.93
N PHE A 16 25.18 8.09 9.21
CA PHE A 16 24.37 7.55 10.29
C PHE A 16 23.09 8.38 10.45
N THR A 17 21.93 7.73 10.29
CA THR A 17 20.64 8.34 10.55
C THR A 17 20.10 7.91 11.91
N LYS A 18 19.04 8.57 12.39
CA LYS A 18 18.33 8.13 13.61
C LYS A 18 17.74 6.72 13.50
N LEU A 19 17.65 6.18 12.28
CA LEU A 19 17.12 4.85 11.97
C LEU A 19 18.23 3.83 11.65
N GLY A 20 19.51 4.22 11.76
CA GLY A 20 20.66 3.38 11.41
C GLY A 20 21.32 3.78 10.09
N THR A 21 22.07 2.85 9.51
CA THR A 21 22.87 3.03 8.28
C THR A 21 22.23 2.37 7.06
N ASP A 22 21.02 1.84 7.20
CA ASP A 22 20.33 1.12 6.13
C ASP A 22 19.07 1.87 5.70
N GLN A 23 18.90 2.01 4.40
CA GLN A 23 17.67 2.46 3.76
C GLN A 23 16.93 1.27 3.18
N VAL A 24 15.75 1.00 3.72
CA VAL A 24 14.85 -0.05 3.23
C VAL A 24 13.88 0.52 2.21
N ILE A 25 13.84 -0.07 1.01
CA ILE A 25 12.96 0.32 -0.09
C ILE A 25 12.12 -0.87 -0.51
N PHE A 26 10.80 -0.72 -0.40
CA PHE A 26 9.83 -1.70 -0.92
C PHE A 26 9.66 -1.52 -2.43
N MET A 27 9.88 -2.60 -3.18
CA MET A 27 9.81 -2.64 -4.63
C MET A 27 8.66 -3.55 -5.07
N ILE A 28 7.90 -3.14 -6.09
CA ILE A 28 6.78 -3.90 -6.63
C ILE A 28 6.74 -3.87 -8.16
N ALA A 29 6.29 -4.95 -8.76
CA ALA A 29 5.88 -5.05 -10.17
C ALA A 29 4.46 -5.66 -10.18
N PRO A 30 3.42 -4.82 -10.30
CA PRO A 30 2.01 -5.26 -10.26
C PRO A 30 1.65 -6.29 -11.33
N ASN A 31 2.19 -6.11 -12.55
CA ASN A 31 1.85 -6.95 -13.70
C ASN A 31 3.06 -7.72 -14.26
N PRO A 32 2.83 -8.90 -14.88
CA PRO A 32 3.87 -9.60 -15.64
C PRO A 32 4.45 -8.72 -16.74
N GLY A 33 5.79 -8.70 -16.85
CA GLY A 33 6.49 -7.87 -17.84
C GLY A 33 6.87 -6.47 -17.35
N GLU A 34 6.29 -5.99 -16.24
CA GLU A 34 6.71 -4.74 -15.62
C GLU A 34 7.99 -4.91 -14.81
N SER A 35 8.82 -3.85 -14.80
CA SER A 35 10.01 -3.78 -13.97
C SER A 35 9.64 -3.51 -12.51
N LEU A 36 10.44 -4.04 -11.59
CA LEU A 36 10.34 -3.68 -10.17
C LEU A 36 10.62 -2.20 -10.00
N MET A 37 9.65 -1.47 -9.48
CA MET A 37 9.77 -0.04 -9.16
C MET A 37 9.51 0.20 -7.68
N PRO A 38 10.05 1.28 -7.09
CA PRO A 38 9.72 1.64 -5.72
C PRO A 38 8.20 1.77 -5.56
N LEU A 39 7.68 1.26 -4.45
CA LEU A 39 6.25 1.32 -4.10
C LEU A 39 5.68 2.75 -4.24
N VAL A 40 6.49 3.73 -3.84
CA VAL A 40 6.20 5.16 -3.86
C VAL A 40 6.16 5.78 -5.26
N LYS A 41 6.61 5.05 -6.29
CA LYS A 41 6.65 5.48 -7.69
C LYS A 41 5.61 4.76 -8.57
N ILE A 42 4.65 4.05 -7.98
CA ILE A 42 3.54 3.48 -8.76
C ILE A 42 2.77 4.62 -9.42
N VAL A 43 2.48 4.45 -10.71
CA VAL A 43 2.09 5.52 -11.63
C VAL A 43 0.62 5.94 -11.49
N SER A 44 -0.26 5.11 -10.91
CA SER A 44 -1.67 5.49 -10.66
C SER A 44 -1.97 5.70 -9.17
N GLY A 45 -2.61 6.83 -8.85
CA GLY A 45 -3.04 7.17 -7.48
C GLY A 45 -3.97 6.10 -6.91
N GLY A 46 -4.91 5.59 -7.71
CA GLY A 46 -5.81 4.51 -7.32
C GLY A 46 -5.13 3.18 -6.98
N GLU A 47 -4.09 2.76 -7.72
CA GLU A 47 -3.34 1.54 -7.38
C GLU A 47 -2.53 1.70 -6.11
N GLN A 48 -1.88 2.86 -5.93
CA GLN A 48 -1.17 3.18 -4.71
C GLN A 48 -2.11 3.16 -3.50
N SER A 49 -3.26 3.84 -3.59
CA SER A 49 -4.27 3.87 -2.53
C SER A 49 -4.79 2.48 -2.18
N ARG A 50 -5.08 1.64 -3.18
CA ARG A 50 -5.54 0.25 -2.94
C ARG A 50 -4.48 -0.62 -2.28
N LEU A 51 -3.22 -0.43 -2.64
CA LEU A 51 -2.12 -1.19 -2.04
C LEU A 51 -1.87 -0.78 -0.59
N ILE A 52 -1.87 0.52 -0.30
CA ILE A 52 -1.78 1.04 1.07
C ILE A 52 -2.97 0.57 1.90
N LEU A 53 -4.20 0.56 1.35
CA LEU A 53 -5.36 0.00 2.04
C LEU A 53 -5.15 -1.49 2.37
N ALA A 54 -4.60 -2.27 1.44
CA ALA A 54 -4.33 -3.69 1.68
C ALA A 54 -3.28 -3.91 2.78
N LEU A 55 -2.20 -3.13 2.79
CA LEU A 55 -1.16 -3.18 3.83
C LEU A 55 -1.72 -2.76 5.18
N LYS A 56 -2.46 -1.64 5.24
CA LYS A 56 -3.09 -1.17 6.48
C LYS A 56 -4.13 -2.15 7.00
N ALA A 57 -4.89 -2.84 6.15
CA ALA A 57 -5.79 -3.91 6.56
C ALA A 57 -5.06 -5.09 7.21
N ILE A 58 -3.82 -5.37 6.81
CA ILE A 58 -3.00 -6.45 7.39
C ILE A 58 -2.42 -5.99 8.72
N PHE A 59 -1.93 -4.76 8.79
CA PHE A 59 -1.25 -4.22 9.97
C PHE A 59 -2.18 -3.59 11.02
N SER A 60 -3.46 -3.33 10.73
CA SER A 60 -4.39 -2.69 11.68
C SER A 60 -4.54 -3.45 12.99
N ARG A 61 -4.29 -4.78 12.95
CA ARG A 61 -4.30 -5.66 14.12
C ARG A 61 -3.09 -5.48 15.04
N VAL A 62 -1.99 -4.95 14.51
CA VAL A 62 -0.71 -4.79 15.22
C VAL A 62 -0.53 -3.33 15.65
N GLU A 63 -1.00 -2.39 14.84
CA GLU A 63 -0.87 -0.96 15.10
C GLU A 63 -2.19 -0.24 14.75
N PRO A 64 -2.91 0.29 15.76
CA PRO A 64 -4.08 1.13 15.53
C PRO A 64 -3.66 2.42 14.81
N VAL A 65 -4.38 2.80 13.76
CA VAL A 65 -4.05 3.98 12.96
C VAL A 65 -5.19 4.97 13.10
N GLY A 66 -4.97 6.12 13.75
CA GLY A 66 -6.03 7.05 14.14
C GLY A 66 -7.03 7.40 13.04
N THR A 67 -6.59 8.20 12.06
CA THR A 67 -7.44 8.63 10.93
C THR A 67 -6.73 8.35 9.60
N MET A 68 -7.45 7.79 8.64
CA MET A 68 -6.95 7.54 7.27
C MET A 68 -7.86 8.20 6.23
N ILE A 69 -7.22 8.80 5.23
CA ILE A 69 -7.85 9.44 4.06
C ILE A 69 -7.32 8.72 2.83
N PHE A 70 -8.23 8.24 1.97
CA PHE A 70 -7.87 7.57 0.72
C PHE A 70 -8.44 8.36 -0.45
N ASP A 71 -7.58 8.81 -1.35
CA ASP A 71 -7.97 9.48 -2.58
C ASP A 71 -7.98 8.51 -3.76
N GLU A 72 -8.89 8.70 -4.71
CA GLU A 72 -9.03 7.94 -5.97
C GLU A 72 -9.10 6.41 -5.84
N ILE A 73 -9.49 5.87 -4.68
CA ILE A 73 -9.40 4.43 -4.42
C ILE A 73 -10.32 3.59 -5.30
N ASP A 74 -11.46 4.16 -5.70
CA ASP A 74 -12.46 3.55 -6.58
C ASP A 74 -12.30 3.93 -8.06
N THR A 75 -11.27 4.70 -8.43
CA THR A 75 -10.99 5.06 -9.81
C THR A 75 -10.62 3.81 -10.63
N GLY A 76 -11.29 3.65 -11.77
CA GLY A 76 -11.03 2.59 -12.75
C GLY A 76 -11.48 1.18 -12.33
N VAL A 77 -12.30 1.05 -11.28
CA VAL A 77 -12.76 -0.26 -10.78
C VAL A 77 -14.28 -0.32 -10.64
N SER A 78 -14.89 -1.46 -11.00
CA SER A 78 -16.33 -1.69 -10.88
C SER A 78 -16.65 -3.12 -10.42
N GLY A 79 -17.91 -3.35 -10.02
CA GLY A 79 -18.43 -4.67 -9.68
C GLY A 79 -17.74 -5.32 -8.46
N ARG A 80 -17.24 -6.54 -8.64
CA ARG A 80 -16.67 -7.35 -7.54
C ARG A 80 -15.46 -6.69 -6.88
N VAL A 81 -14.67 -5.93 -7.64
CA VAL A 81 -13.48 -5.23 -7.13
C VAL A 81 -13.89 -4.11 -6.19
N SER A 82 -14.85 -3.26 -6.58
CA SER A 82 -15.37 -2.18 -5.74
C SER A 82 -16.04 -2.72 -4.47
N ALA A 83 -16.76 -3.85 -4.57
CA ALA A 83 -17.33 -4.51 -3.40
C ALA A 83 -16.25 -5.03 -2.43
N ALA A 84 -15.14 -5.57 -2.93
CA ALA A 84 -14.02 -6.02 -2.11
C ALA A 84 -13.31 -4.85 -1.40
N ILE A 85 -13.13 -3.72 -2.09
CA ILE A 85 -12.59 -2.48 -1.51
C ILE A 85 -13.49 -2.01 -0.37
N GLY A 86 -14.81 -1.90 -0.63
CA GLY A 86 -15.79 -1.50 0.38
C GLY A 86 -15.77 -2.40 1.61
N LYS A 87 -15.68 -3.72 1.44
CA LYS A 87 -15.54 -4.67 2.57
C LYS A 87 -14.27 -4.42 3.39
N LYS A 88 -13.12 -4.18 2.74
CA LYS A 88 -11.86 -3.88 3.43
C LYS A 88 -11.91 -2.54 4.17
N MET A 89 -12.43 -1.50 3.52
CA MET A 89 -12.63 -0.18 4.14
C MET A 89 -13.55 -0.28 5.36
N HIS A 90 -14.67 -1.01 5.23
CA HIS A 90 -15.59 -1.23 6.34
C HIS A 90 -14.91 -1.96 7.51
N ALA A 91 -14.17 -3.04 7.25
CA ALA A 91 -13.46 -3.77 8.30
C ALA A 91 -12.46 -2.89 9.06
N ILE A 92 -11.68 -2.06 8.35
CA ILE A 92 -10.73 -1.13 8.97
C ILE A 92 -11.45 -0.02 9.73
N GLY A 93 -12.59 0.46 9.20
CA GLY A 93 -13.41 1.52 9.81
C GLY A 93 -14.10 1.12 11.11
N GLN A 94 -14.23 -0.18 11.39
CA GLN A 94 -14.70 -0.67 12.70
C GLN A 94 -13.63 -0.48 13.79
N GLU A 95 -12.35 -0.47 13.41
CA GLU A 95 -11.22 -0.34 14.33
C GLU A 95 -10.62 1.08 14.34
N ASN A 96 -10.87 1.89 13.29
CA ASN A 96 -10.21 3.18 13.06
C ASN A 96 -11.18 4.21 12.45
N LYS A 97 -10.91 5.52 12.58
CA LYS A 97 -11.71 6.54 11.88
C LYS A 97 -11.31 6.63 10.41
N LEU A 98 -12.20 6.23 9.52
CA LEU A 98 -11.97 6.26 8.08
C LEU A 98 -12.77 7.38 7.43
N LEU A 99 -12.09 8.23 6.65
CA LEU A 99 -12.73 9.25 5.81
C LEU A 99 -12.48 8.89 4.34
N ARG A 100 -13.55 9.00 3.56
CA ARG A 100 -13.51 8.89 2.11
C ARG A 100 -13.47 10.28 1.51
#